data_AF-A0A9D5ZRC7-F1
#
_entry.id   AF-A0A9D5ZRC7-F1
#
_cell.length_a   1.000
_cell.length_b   1.000
_cell.length_c   1.000
_cell.angle_alpha   90.00
_cell.angle_beta   90.00
_cell.angle_gamma   90.00
#
_symmetry.space_group_name_H-M   'P 1'
#
loop_
_entity.id
_entity.type
_entity.pdbx_description
1 polymer ?
#
loop_
_entity_poly.entity_id
_entity_poly.type
_entity_poly.pdbx_seq_one_letter_code
_entity_poly.pdbx_strand_id
1 'polypeptide(L)'
;MDYLKKMTQLKTVFKYIISLGLIIWLLWSADIYAILKAFLKMNWNSFILILFLYFGSHYINTYKWSKLLKKYSICRLYVITLISLYYTMVISGGQIIGDGVKIYKLSKDNKELGEISASVIIDRITGFIALLVVGIIGVYGGTYLDKENIFIAFIIITILLFISIYWVYIPFIESF
;
A
#
# COMPACT_ATOMS: atom_id res chain seq x y z
N MET A 1 -32.34 -6.50 12.65
CA MET A 1 -31.35 -6.62 11.57
C MET A 1 -31.36 -5.44 10.59
N ASP A 2 -32.49 -4.82 10.27
CA ASP A 2 -32.54 -3.69 9.31
C ASP A 2 -31.83 -2.40 9.74
N TYR A 3 -31.85 -2.06 11.04
CA TYR A 3 -31.19 -0.85 11.54
C TYR A 3 -29.66 -0.86 11.36
N LEU A 4 -29.03 -2.04 11.51
CA LEU A 4 -27.58 -2.20 11.32
C LEU A 4 -27.18 -2.08 9.85
N LYS A 5 -28.03 -2.58 8.92
CA LYS A 5 -27.83 -2.48 7.48
C LYS A 5 -27.97 -1.04 6.96
N LYS A 6 -28.90 -0.27 7.53
CA LYS A 6 -29.12 1.14 7.18
C LYS A 6 -27.95 2.04 7.63
N MET A 7 -27.38 1.79 8.81
CA MET A 7 -26.19 2.52 9.29
C MET A 7 -24.93 2.23 8.45
N THR A 8 -24.70 0.99 8.02
CA THR A 8 -23.53 0.64 7.19
C THR A 8 -23.63 1.22 5.78
N GLN A 9 -24.82 1.27 5.20
CA GLN A 9 -25.06 1.95 3.91
C GLN A 9 -24.84 3.46 4.01
N LEU A 10 -25.32 4.12 5.08
CA LEU A 10 -25.12 5.55 5.28
C LEU A 10 -23.64 5.93 5.42
N LYS A 11 -22.87 5.15 6.20
CA LYS A 11 -21.41 5.35 6.32
C LYS A 11 -20.69 5.20 4.99
N THR A 12 -21.10 4.23 4.18
CA THR A 12 -20.52 3.98 2.86
C THR A 12 -20.79 5.13 1.89
N VAL A 13 -22.04 5.59 1.82
CA VAL A 13 -22.44 6.75 0.99
C VAL A 13 -21.70 8.01 1.43
N PHE A 14 -21.63 8.27 2.73
CA PHE A 14 -20.90 9.43 3.27
C PHE A 14 -19.41 9.40 2.91
N LYS A 15 -18.75 8.23 3.01
CA LYS A 15 -17.36 8.05 2.59
C LYS A 15 -17.16 8.38 1.11
N TYR A 16 -18.06 7.94 0.24
CA TYR A 16 -18.01 8.25 -1.19
C TYR A 16 -18.23 9.74 -1.46
N ILE A 17 -19.19 10.38 -0.79
CA ILE A 17 -19.45 11.82 -0.93
C ILE A 17 -18.23 12.63 -0.49
N ILE A 18 -17.62 12.30 0.64
CA ILE A 18 -16.39 12.98 1.09
C ILE A 18 -15.26 12.74 0.10
N SER A 19 -15.04 11.49 -0.34
CA SER A 19 -13.95 11.16 -1.27
C SER A 19 -14.11 11.90 -2.60
N LEU A 20 -15.31 11.89 -3.17
CA LEU A 20 -15.63 12.61 -4.40
C LEU A 20 -15.55 14.12 -4.20
N GLY A 21 -16.08 14.65 -3.10
CA GLY A 21 -16.01 16.06 -2.75
C GLY A 21 -14.57 16.55 -2.63
N LEU A 22 -13.70 15.78 -1.98
CA LEU A 22 -12.27 16.07 -1.89
C LEU A 22 -11.59 16.05 -3.27
N ILE A 23 -11.91 15.07 -4.13
CA ILE A 23 -11.36 15.00 -5.48
C ILE A 23 -11.82 16.22 -6.30
N ILE A 24 -13.11 16.55 -6.28
CA ILE A 24 -13.66 17.72 -6.99
C ILE A 24 -13.01 19.01 -6.46
N TRP A 25 -12.90 19.15 -5.15
CA TRP A 25 -12.26 20.31 -4.53
C TRP A 25 -10.78 20.41 -4.90
N LEU A 26 -10.05 19.30 -4.91
CA LEU A 26 -8.66 19.24 -5.33
C LEU A 26 -8.50 19.64 -6.80
N LEU A 27 -9.34 19.08 -7.68
CA LEU A 27 -9.31 19.38 -9.12
C LEU A 27 -9.69 20.83 -9.42
N TRP A 28 -10.60 21.41 -8.62
CA TRP A 28 -11.00 22.82 -8.77
C TRP A 28 -9.94 23.77 -8.21
N SER A 29 -9.25 23.37 -7.14
CA SER A 29 -8.14 24.15 -6.55
C SER A 29 -6.85 24.02 -7.36
N ALA A 30 -6.73 22.98 -8.19
CA ALA A 30 -5.58 22.73 -9.02
C ALA A 30 -5.66 23.51 -10.33
N ASP A 31 -4.59 24.23 -10.66
CA ASP A 31 -4.41 24.80 -12.00
C ASP A 31 -4.06 23.67 -12.99
N ILE A 32 -5.10 23.14 -13.65
CA ILE A 32 -4.97 22.08 -14.66
C ILE A 32 -4.00 22.51 -15.78
N TYR A 33 -3.98 23.80 -16.14
CA TYR A 33 -3.08 24.30 -17.16
C TYR A 33 -1.62 24.24 -16.70
N ALA A 34 -1.35 24.60 -15.44
CA ALA A 34 -0.02 24.45 -14.85
C ALA A 34 0.44 22.98 -14.82
N ILE A 35 -0.44 22.03 -14.49
CA ILE A 35 -0.15 20.59 -14.50
C ILE A 35 0.21 20.11 -15.90
N LEU A 36 -0.59 20.45 -16.91
CA LEU A 36 -0.33 20.07 -18.31
C LEU A 36 0.98 20.68 -18.82
N LYS A 37 1.26 21.94 -18.48
CA LYS A 37 2.50 22.61 -18.86
C LYS A 37 3.72 21.97 -18.19
N ALA A 38 3.60 21.55 -16.94
CA ALA A 38 4.65 20.80 -16.24
C ALA A 38 4.89 19.42 -16.88
N PHE A 39 3.82 18.73 -17.27
CA PHE A 39 3.90 17.44 -17.94
C PHE A 39 4.59 17.54 -19.31
N LEU A 40 4.26 18.56 -20.12
CA LEU A 40 4.88 18.80 -21.42
C LEU A 40 6.35 19.24 -21.32
N LYS A 41 6.74 19.88 -20.21
CA LYS A 41 8.13 20.28 -19.93
C LYS A 41 8.94 19.18 -19.24
N MET A 42 8.34 18.02 -18.96
CA MET A 42 9.01 16.95 -18.25
C MET A 42 10.18 16.41 -19.07
N ASN A 43 11.33 16.24 -18.43
CA ASN A 43 12.48 15.59 -19.06
C ASN A 43 12.22 14.08 -19.19
N TRP A 44 12.21 13.60 -20.42
CA TRP A 44 12.00 12.18 -20.74
C TRP A 44 13.02 11.25 -20.06
N ASN A 45 14.26 11.69 -19.87
CA ASN A 45 15.28 10.89 -19.19
C ASN A 45 14.92 10.66 -17.72
N SER A 46 14.45 11.70 -17.03
CA SER A 46 13.99 11.60 -15.65
C SER A 46 12.75 10.72 -15.55
N PHE A 47 11.83 10.82 -16.51
CA PHE A 47 10.63 9.98 -16.55
C PHE A 47 10.96 8.50 -16.72
N ILE A 48 11.86 8.17 -17.66
CA ILE A 48 12.34 6.80 -17.88
C ILE A 48 13.03 6.27 -16.62
N LEU A 49 13.88 7.08 -15.99
CA LEU A 49 14.54 6.69 -14.74
C LEU A 49 13.51 6.39 -13.64
N ILE A 50 12.49 7.23 -13.48
CA ILE A 50 11.40 7.00 -12.51
C ILE A 50 10.67 5.70 -12.81
N LEU A 51 10.37 5.41 -14.08
CA LEU A 51 9.74 4.13 -14.46
C LEU A 51 10.63 2.94 -14.08
N PHE A 52 11.92 2.99 -14.38
CA PHE A 52 12.87 1.93 -14.01
C PHE A 52 12.96 1.75 -12.50
N LEU A 53 13.05 2.84 -11.74
CA LEU A 53 13.08 2.79 -10.28
C LEU A 53 11.76 2.23 -9.72
N TYR A 54 10.63 2.62 -10.29
CA TYR A 54 9.31 2.15 -9.88
C TYR A 54 9.16 0.64 -10.10
N PHE A 55 9.33 0.16 -11.33
CA PHE A 55 9.24 -1.27 -11.62
C PHE A 55 10.36 -2.08 -10.96
N GLY A 56 11.57 -1.52 -10.88
CA GLY A 56 12.71 -2.11 -10.18
C GLY A 56 12.43 -2.29 -8.69
N SER A 57 11.81 -1.32 -8.02
CA SER A 57 11.44 -1.44 -6.60
C SER A 57 10.44 -2.57 -6.36
N HIS A 58 9.44 -2.72 -7.24
CA HIS A 58 8.49 -3.83 -7.19
C HIS A 58 9.16 -5.16 -7.46
N TYR A 59 10.11 -5.21 -8.41
CA TYR A 59 10.88 -6.41 -8.70
C TYR A 59 11.73 -6.85 -7.51
N ILE A 60 12.42 -5.91 -6.85
CA ILE A 60 13.20 -6.19 -5.63
C ILE A 60 12.28 -6.72 -4.52
N ASN A 61 11.10 -6.12 -4.33
CA ASN A 61 10.14 -6.61 -3.35
C ASN A 61 9.66 -8.04 -3.68
N THR A 62 9.36 -8.34 -4.95
CA THR A 62 9.04 -9.69 -5.40
C THR A 62 10.21 -10.65 -5.19
N TYR A 63 11.45 -10.23 -5.45
CA TYR A 63 12.63 -11.06 -5.22
C TYR A 63 12.73 -11.48 -3.76
N LYS A 64 12.56 -10.54 -2.83
CA LYS A 64 12.50 -10.83 -1.39
C LYS A 64 11.38 -11.83 -1.07
N TRP A 65 10.17 -11.59 -1.58
CA TRP A 65 9.03 -12.49 -1.37
C TRP A 65 9.25 -13.90 -1.96
N SER A 66 9.96 -14.01 -3.09
CA SER A 66 10.29 -15.31 -3.71
C SER A 66 11.15 -16.20 -2.83
N LYS A 67 11.93 -15.63 -1.90
CA LYS A 67 12.70 -16.39 -0.92
C LYS A 67 11.82 -17.09 0.11
N LEU A 68 10.63 -16.53 0.40
CA LEU A 68 9.63 -17.12 1.29
C LEU A 68 8.83 -18.22 0.59
N LEU A 69 8.66 -18.10 -0.74
CA LEU A 69 7.88 -19.03 -1.57
C LEU A 69 8.76 -19.72 -2.61
N LYS A 70 9.72 -20.54 -2.14
CA LYS A 70 10.72 -21.22 -3.01
C LYS A 70 10.12 -22.10 -4.10
N LYS A 71 8.87 -22.54 -3.93
CA LYS A 71 8.12 -23.38 -4.87
C LYS A 71 7.73 -22.63 -6.16
N TYR A 72 7.77 -21.30 -6.18
CA TYR A 72 7.31 -20.48 -7.31
C TYR A 72 8.46 -19.74 -8.00
N SER A 73 8.38 -19.63 -9.34
CA SER A 73 9.34 -18.83 -10.10
C SER A 73 9.16 -17.34 -9.84
N ILE A 74 10.27 -16.60 -9.82
CA ILE A 74 10.26 -15.15 -9.60
C ILE A 74 9.41 -14.41 -10.65
N CYS A 75 9.45 -14.83 -11.90
CA CYS A 75 8.65 -14.23 -12.97
C CYS A 75 7.14 -14.37 -12.69
N ARG A 76 6.70 -15.53 -12.22
CA ARG A 76 5.30 -15.77 -11.85
C ARG A 76 4.89 -14.88 -10.68
N LEU A 77 5.72 -14.82 -9.65
CA LEU A 77 5.47 -13.96 -8.48
C LEU A 77 5.46 -12.47 -8.84
N TYR A 78 6.28 -12.05 -9.81
CA TYR A 78 6.34 -10.66 -10.27
C TYR A 78 5.04 -10.29 -11.01
N VAL A 79 4.59 -11.15 -11.92
CA VAL A 79 3.30 -10.97 -12.61
C VAL A 79 2.15 -10.89 -11.60
N ILE A 80 2.12 -11.78 -10.59
CA ILE A 80 1.11 -11.75 -9.52
C ILE A 80 1.21 -10.44 -8.71
N THR A 81 2.42 -9.95 -8.45
CA THR A 81 2.65 -8.67 -7.75
C THR A 81 2.10 -7.49 -8.57
N LEU A 82 2.31 -7.46 -9.88
CA LEU A 82 1.76 -6.42 -10.76
C LEU A 82 0.23 -6.48 -10.84
N ILE A 83 -0.35 -7.68 -10.88
CA ILE A 83 -1.81 -7.83 -10.81
C ILE A 83 -2.32 -7.30 -9.48
N SER A 84 -1.73 -7.74 -8.37
CA SER A 84 -2.08 -7.27 -7.02
C SER A 84 -2.00 -5.73 -6.90
N LEU A 85 -0.99 -5.12 -7.52
CA LEU A 85 -0.83 -3.66 -7.58
C LEU A 85 -1.95 -2.98 -8.36
N TYR A 86 -2.34 -3.52 -9.52
CA TYR A 86 -3.49 -3.03 -10.28
C TYR A 86 -4.78 -3.06 -9.44
N TYR A 87 -5.06 -4.19 -8.78
CA TYR A 87 -6.24 -4.32 -7.92
C TYR A 87 -6.21 -3.38 -6.72
N THR A 88 -5.00 -3.11 -6.18
CA THR A 88 -4.81 -2.13 -5.11
C THR A 88 -5.15 -0.72 -5.55
N MET A 89 -4.79 -0.35 -6.79
CA MET A 89 -4.99 1.01 -7.32
C MET A 89 -6.40 1.25 -7.84
N VAL A 90 -7.00 0.26 -8.50
CA VAL A 90 -8.28 0.41 -9.20
C VAL A 90 -9.47 0.14 -8.29
N ILE A 91 -9.34 -0.72 -7.28
CA ILE A 91 -10.46 -1.11 -6.43
C ILE A 91 -10.39 -0.40 -5.07
N SER A 92 -11.50 0.22 -4.66
CA SER A 92 -11.68 1.01 -3.43
C SER A 92 -11.45 0.28 -2.10
N GLY A 93 -10.96 -0.96 -2.10
CA GLY A 93 -10.50 -1.67 -0.89
C GLY A 93 -8.99 -1.65 -0.70
N GLY A 94 -8.25 -1.00 -1.59
CA GLY A 94 -6.83 -0.71 -1.43
C GLY A 94 -5.96 -1.95 -1.26
N GLN A 95 -4.93 -1.83 -0.41
CA GLN A 95 -3.86 -2.82 -0.31
C GLN A 95 -4.34 -4.18 0.23
N ILE A 96 -5.43 -4.21 1.01
CA ILE A 96 -6.01 -5.47 1.52
C ILE A 96 -6.55 -6.33 0.38
N ILE A 97 -7.22 -5.72 -0.61
CA ILE A 97 -7.69 -6.44 -1.80
C ILE A 97 -6.50 -6.94 -2.62
N GLY A 98 -5.47 -6.11 -2.79
CA GLY A 98 -4.25 -6.52 -3.48
C GLY A 98 -3.61 -7.76 -2.87
N ASP A 99 -3.44 -7.79 -1.55
CA ASP A 99 -2.85 -8.93 -0.84
C ASP A 99 -3.76 -10.17 -0.92
N GLY A 100 -5.08 -9.99 -0.79
CA GLY A 100 -6.05 -11.05 -1.00
C GLY A 100 -5.96 -11.68 -2.39
N VAL A 101 -5.72 -10.87 -3.43
CA VAL A 101 -5.50 -11.36 -4.81
C VAL A 101 -4.23 -12.20 -4.93
N LYS A 102 -3.14 -11.84 -4.23
CA LYS A 102 -1.92 -12.67 -4.20
C LYS A 102 -2.22 -14.05 -3.60
N ILE A 103 -2.89 -14.06 -2.46
CA ILE A 103 -3.26 -15.29 -1.75
C ILE A 103 -4.16 -16.15 -2.64
N TYR A 104 -5.24 -15.58 -3.18
CA TYR A 104 -6.19 -16.26 -4.04
C TYR A 104 -5.53 -16.85 -5.30
N LYS A 105 -4.68 -16.07 -5.99
CA LYS A 105 -4.02 -16.55 -7.21
C LYS A 105 -3.05 -17.68 -6.92
N LEU A 106 -2.32 -17.63 -5.81
CA LEU A 106 -1.36 -18.68 -5.45
C LEU A 106 -2.04 -19.94 -4.89
N SER A 107 -3.13 -19.77 -4.13
CA SER A 107 -3.89 -20.87 -3.54
C SER A 107 -4.77 -21.61 -4.57
N LYS A 108 -5.01 -21.00 -5.73
CA LYS A 108 -5.69 -21.68 -6.84
C LYS A 108 -4.85 -22.84 -7.38
N ASP A 109 -3.52 -22.70 -7.34
CA ASP A 109 -2.59 -23.69 -7.87
C ASP A 109 -2.13 -24.73 -6.83
N ASN A 110 -2.27 -24.45 -5.53
CA ASN A 110 -1.82 -25.31 -4.43
C ASN A 110 -2.77 -25.22 -3.22
N LYS A 111 -2.96 -26.34 -2.51
CA LYS A 111 -3.85 -26.42 -1.32
C LYS A 111 -3.24 -25.86 -0.02
N GLU A 112 -2.10 -25.19 -0.08
CA GLU A 112 -1.35 -24.70 1.10
C GLU A 112 -1.69 -23.25 1.46
N LEU A 113 -2.98 -22.96 1.69
CA LEU A 113 -3.47 -21.61 1.98
C LEU A 113 -2.75 -20.95 3.18
N GLY A 114 -2.41 -21.74 4.21
CA GLY A 114 -1.72 -21.26 5.40
C GLY A 114 -0.30 -20.75 5.13
N GLU A 115 0.51 -21.53 4.40
CA GLU A 115 1.89 -21.15 4.02
C GLU A 115 1.88 -19.89 3.15
N ILE A 116 0.97 -19.83 2.17
CA ILE A 116 0.82 -18.68 1.27
C ILE A 116 0.42 -17.42 2.04
N SER A 117 -0.59 -17.51 2.90
CA SER A 117 -1.09 -16.37 3.68
C SER A 117 -0.03 -15.85 4.65
N ALA A 118 0.66 -16.75 5.35
CA ALA A 118 1.77 -16.40 6.23
C ALA A 118 2.90 -15.70 5.46
N SER A 119 3.24 -16.17 4.25
CA SER A 119 4.27 -15.54 3.43
C SER A 119 3.94 -14.10 3.04
N VAL A 120 2.68 -13.80 2.72
CA VAL A 120 2.22 -12.46 2.33
C VAL A 120 2.21 -11.53 3.55
N ILE A 121 1.81 -12.03 4.72
CA ILE A 121 1.88 -11.27 5.97
C ILE A 121 3.33 -10.92 6.33
N ILE A 122 4.25 -11.89 6.23
CA ILE A 122 5.69 -11.66 6.48
C ILE A 122 6.27 -10.68 5.46
N ASP A 123 5.90 -10.77 4.17
CA ASP A 123 6.30 -9.80 3.15
C ASP A 123 5.90 -8.37 3.55
N ARG A 124 4.71 -8.22 4.13
CA ARG A 124 4.18 -6.92 4.55
C ARG A 124 4.86 -6.39 5.81
N ILE A 125 5.04 -7.22 6.83
CA ILE A 125 5.77 -6.86 8.06
C ILE A 125 7.19 -6.41 7.71
N THR A 126 7.90 -7.17 6.86
CA THR A 126 9.25 -6.79 6.42
C THR A 126 9.27 -5.49 5.62
N GLY A 127 8.25 -5.23 4.81
CA GLY A 127 8.07 -3.95 4.11
C GLY A 127 7.89 -2.77 5.08
N PHE A 128 7.07 -2.94 6.12
CA PHE A 128 6.90 -1.92 7.15
C PHE A 128 8.19 -1.67 7.93
N ILE A 129 8.90 -2.72 8.34
CA ILE A 129 10.20 -2.59 9.03
C ILE A 129 11.20 -1.83 8.13
N ALA A 130 11.28 -2.15 6.85
CA ALA A 130 12.15 -1.46 5.92
C ALA A 130 11.79 0.04 5.81
N LEU A 131 10.49 0.38 5.73
CA LEU A 131 10.04 1.77 5.72
C LEU A 131 10.38 2.51 7.01
N LEU A 132 10.29 1.84 8.17
CA LEU A 132 10.69 2.43 9.45
C LEU A 132 12.19 2.73 9.48
N VAL A 133 13.01 1.78 9.03
CA VAL A 133 14.47 1.95 8.96
C VAL A 133 14.84 3.10 8.01
N VAL A 134 14.23 3.14 6.81
CA VAL A 134 14.47 4.23 5.84
C VAL A 134 14.01 5.57 6.39
N GLY A 135 12.86 5.61 7.08
CA GLY A 135 12.36 6.82 7.73
C GLY A 135 13.32 7.35 8.79
N ILE A 136 13.82 6.47 9.67
CA ILE A 136 14.83 6.81 10.69
C ILE A 136 16.10 7.36 10.03
N ILE A 137 16.63 6.67 9.02
CA ILE A 137 17.82 7.12 8.28
C ILE A 137 17.57 8.51 7.66
N GLY A 138 16.40 8.74 7.09
CA GLY A 138 16.00 10.04 6.52
C GLY A 138 15.98 11.16 7.56
N VAL A 139 15.45 10.90 8.76
CA VAL A 139 15.44 11.89 9.86
C VAL A 139 16.85 12.24 10.31
N TYR A 140 17.72 11.24 10.51
CA TYR A 140 19.08 11.48 10.98
C TYR A 140 20.00 12.09 9.91
N GLY A 141 19.78 11.75 8.63
CA GLY A 141 20.50 12.28 7.48
C GLY A 141 20.05 13.69 7.06
N GLY A 142 18.86 14.14 7.49
CA GLY A 142 18.36 15.49 7.25
C GLY A 142 19.11 16.54 8.08
N THR A 143 19.60 17.59 7.41
CA THR A 143 20.33 18.70 8.06
C THR A 143 19.43 19.82 8.59
N TYR A 144 18.17 19.87 8.15
CA TYR A 144 17.23 20.97 8.44
C TYR A 144 16.14 20.59 9.45
N LEU A 145 16.27 19.45 10.10
CA LEU A 145 15.23 18.85 10.92
C LEU A 145 15.65 18.89 12.39
N ASP A 146 14.73 19.35 13.23
CA ASP A 146 14.87 19.31 14.68
C ASP A 146 14.74 17.85 15.14
N LYS A 147 15.90 17.17 15.20
CA LYS A 147 15.99 15.70 15.12
C LYS A 147 15.26 15.00 16.26
N GLU A 148 15.27 15.57 17.47
CA GLU A 148 14.62 14.99 18.65
C GLU A 148 13.09 14.99 18.51
N ASN A 149 12.50 16.14 18.17
CA ASN A 149 11.05 16.29 18.03
C ASN A 149 10.49 15.39 16.91
N ILE A 150 11.21 15.30 15.79
CA ILE A 150 10.78 14.48 14.65
C ILE A 150 10.95 12.99 14.92
N PHE A 151 12.02 12.59 15.62
CA PHE A 151 12.21 11.20 16.01
C PHE A 151 11.11 10.72 16.97
N ILE A 152 10.76 11.54 17.97
CA ILE A 152 9.66 11.25 18.89
C ILE A 152 8.32 11.18 18.14
N ALA A 153 8.05 12.14 17.26
CA ALA A 153 6.84 12.12 16.43
C ALA A 153 6.77 10.88 15.53
N PHE A 154 7.88 10.45 14.95
CA PHE A 154 7.98 9.25 14.12
C PHE A 154 7.67 7.97 14.91
N ILE A 155 8.21 7.85 16.13
CA ILE A 155 7.90 6.73 17.04
C ILE A 155 6.42 6.74 17.41
N ILE A 156 5.86 7.89 17.79
CA ILE A 156 4.45 8.01 18.16
C ILE A 156 3.55 7.60 17.00
N ILE A 157 3.80 8.11 15.80
CA ILE A 157 3.02 7.76 14.59
C ILE A 157 3.12 6.27 14.31
N THR A 158 4.31 5.68 14.43
CA THR A 158 4.51 4.24 14.23
C THR A 158 3.69 3.41 15.23
N ILE A 159 3.74 3.77 16.51
CA ILE A 159 2.96 3.09 17.56
C ILE A 159 1.46 3.23 17.29
N LEU A 160 0.98 4.44 16.95
CA LEU A 160 -0.41 4.67 16.60
C LEU A 160 -0.85 3.86 15.38
N LEU A 161 0.02 3.70 14.38
CA LEU A 161 -0.26 2.87 13.21
C LEU A 161 -0.40 1.40 13.61
N PHE A 162 0.52 0.85 14.42
CA PHE A 162 0.40 -0.53 14.92
C PHE A 162 -0.87 -0.74 15.75
N ILE A 163 -1.22 0.21 16.62
CA ILE A 163 -2.48 0.18 17.39
C ILE A 163 -3.68 0.20 16.46
N SER A 164 -3.69 1.07 15.44
CA SER A 164 -4.79 1.15 14.48
C SER A 164 -4.96 -0.15 13.68
N ILE A 165 -3.85 -0.77 13.27
CA ILE A 165 -3.85 -2.07 12.58
C ILE A 165 -4.41 -3.14 13.50
N TYR A 166 -3.93 -3.21 14.75
CA TYR A 166 -4.43 -4.16 15.76
C TYR A 166 -5.94 -4.02 15.99
N TRP A 167 -6.41 -2.77 16.16
CA TRP A 167 -7.81 -2.46 16.43
C TRP A 167 -8.73 -2.78 15.23
N VAL A 168 -8.22 -2.67 14.01
CA VAL A 168 -8.97 -2.99 12.78
C VAL A 168 -8.90 -4.48 12.44
N TYR A 169 -7.80 -5.18 12.72
CA TYR A 169 -7.61 -6.59 12.36
C TYR A 169 -8.32 -7.57 13.28
N ILE A 170 -8.41 -7.32 14.59
CA ILE A 170 -9.07 -8.24 15.53
C ILE A 170 -10.55 -8.47 15.20
N PRO A 171 -11.39 -7.42 14.99
CA PRO A 171 -12.80 -7.64 14.66
C PRO A 171 -13.00 -8.32 13.29
N PHE A 172 -12.03 -8.21 12.38
CA PHE A 172 -12.08 -8.85 11.08
C PHE A 172 -11.83 -10.36 11.17
N ILE A 173 -10.89 -10.80 12.00
CA ILE A 173 -10.58 -12.22 12.21
C ILE A 173 -11.68 -12.93 12.99
N GLU A 174 -12.25 -12.29 14.02
CA GLU A 174 -13.35 -12.87 14.82
C GLU A 174 -14.67 -13.02 14.04
N SER A 175 -14.75 -12.47 12.82
CA SER A 175 -15.92 -12.55 11.94
C SER A 175 -15.89 -13.70 10.92
N PHE A 176 -14.84 -14.53 10.94
CA PHE A 176 -14.67 -15.75 10.14
C PHE A 176 -14.55 -16.98 11.03
#